data_AF-A0A534KC27-F1
#
_entry.id   AF-A0A534KC27-F1
#
_cell.length_a   1.000
_cell.length_b   1.000
_cell.length_c   1.000
_cell.angle_alpha   90.00
_cell.angle_beta   90.00
_cell.angle_gamma   90.00
#
_symmetry.space_group_name_H-M   'P 1'
#
loop_
_entity.id
_entity.type
_entity.pdbx_description
1 polymer ?
#
loop_
_entity_poly.entity_id
_entity_poly.type
_entity_poly.pdbx_seq_one_letter_code
_entity_poly.pdbx_strand_id
1 'polypeptide(L)'
;MPAPAFMKLKVDHKTVLCRDLNTYRSLRDFLLNSGYIGVYETERVGEEKTAMATFACRSGLTGECLAVVMGLSAPNEVSHAQAPFVYGFAGQPQKDAHTYMQHLALRTTDLAKLKAHLESKGGEFLTPIYKDKDSFGPLLQAFTRELFDDEWFFIEFVQRDYDPDAVSAGGTRFVQNTVKSLYVSKQEEFREWEKTGKKRKFLDGVPEKDRSKLLQDIFANTEPKGYVQTVAPVARNVRLA
;
A
#
# COMPACT_ATOMS: atom_id res chain seq x y z
N MET A 1 14.18 4.96 25.05
CA MET A 1 12.80 5.31 25.48
C MET A 1 11.83 4.49 24.63
N PRO A 2 10.74 3.95 25.20
CA PRO A 2 9.74 3.22 24.41
C PRO A 2 9.12 4.12 23.35
N ALA A 3 8.76 3.56 22.20
CA ALA A 3 8.13 4.31 21.12
C ALA A 3 6.78 4.91 21.60
N PRO A 4 6.44 6.15 21.19
CA PRO A 4 5.13 6.73 21.44
C PRO A 4 4.00 5.83 20.93
N ALA A 5 2.82 5.88 21.56
CA ALA A 5 1.70 5.00 21.22
C ALA A 5 1.33 5.03 19.72
N PHE A 6 1.32 6.21 19.10
CA PHE A 6 1.03 6.37 17.66
C PHE A 6 2.11 5.81 16.73
N MET A 7 3.32 5.53 17.25
CA MET A 7 4.39 4.85 16.51
C MET A 7 4.37 3.34 16.74
N LYS A 8 3.53 2.80 17.63
CA LYS A 8 3.36 1.34 17.81
C LYS A 8 2.38 0.85 16.76
N LEU A 9 2.92 0.40 15.63
CA LEU A 9 2.14 0.08 14.44
C LEU A 9 1.71 -1.39 14.45
N LYS A 10 0.61 -1.68 13.78
CA LYS A 10 0.19 -3.06 13.45
C LYS A 10 0.04 -3.19 11.95
N VAL A 11 0.29 -4.37 11.41
CA VAL A 11 -0.06 -4.65 10.00
C VAL A 11 -1.58 -4.59 9.83
N ASP A 12 -2.05 -3.90 8.79
CA ASP A 12 -3.47 -3.90 8.38
C ASP A 12 -3.69 -4.81 7.17
N HIS A 13 -2.97 -4.57 6.07
CA HIS A 13 -3.03 -5.38 4.86
C HIS A 13 -1.78 -5.20 3.97
N LYS A 14 -1.62 -6.11 3.00
CA LYS A 14 -0.68 -5.99 1.88
C LYS A 14 -1.46 -5.77 0.59
N THR A 15 -0.87 -5.04 -0.35
CA THR A 15 -1.43 -4.91 -1.70
C THR A 15 -0.43 -5.36 -2.74
N VAL A 16 -0.86 -6.30 -3.58
CA VAL A 16 -0.08 -6.91 -4.65
C VAL A 16 -0.69 -6.57 -5.99
N LEU A 17 0.15 -6.10 -6.91
CA LEU A 17 -0.19 -5.85 -8.30
C LEU A 17 -0.01 -7.13 -9.10
N CYS A 18 -0.91 -7.35 -10.05
CA CYS A 18 -0.84 -8.39 -11.06
C CYS A 18 -0.57 -7.76 -12.41
N ARG A 19 0.32 -8.38 -13.18
CA ARG A 19 0.69 -7.94 -14.52
C ARG A 19 -0.52 -7.94 -15.47
N ASP A 20 -1.28 -9.01 -15.45
CA ASP A 20 -2.32 -9.28 -16.43
C ASP A 20 -3.54 -9.95 -15.81
N LEU A 21 -4.61 -10.04 -16.61
CA LEU A 21 -5.90 -10.55 -16.19
C LEU A 21 -5.86 -12.03 -15.81
N ASN A 22 -5.01 -12.82 -16.48
CA ASN A 22 -4.86 -14.23 -16.15
C ASN A 22 -4.24 -14.38 -14.76
N THR A 23 -3.15 -13.66 -14.50
CA THR A 23 -2.51 -13.63 -13.18
C THR A 23 -3.48 -13.18 -12.09
N TYR A 24 -4.23 -12.10 -12.33
CA TYR A 24 -5.22 -11.58 -11.38
C TYR A 24 -6.29 -12.62 -11.05
N ARG A 25 -6.91 -13.23 -12.07
CA ARG A 25 -7.95 -14.25 -11.89
C ARG A 25 -7.40 -15.49 -11.20
N SER A 26 -6.25 -15.99 -11.62
CA SER A 26 -5.62 -17.16 -11.01
C SER A 26 -5.30 -16.93 -9.53
N LEU A 27 -4.78 -15.75 -9.16
CA LEU A 27 -4.47 -15.45 -7.75
C LEU A 27 -5.74 -15.31 -6.91
N ARG A 28 -6.75 -14.60 -7.43
CA ARG A 28 -8.07 -14.46 -6.80
C ARG A 28 -8.70 -15.83 -6.54
N ASP A 29 -8.83 -16.66 -7.57
CA ASP A 29 -9.50 -17.94 -7.47
C ASP A 29 -8.71 -18.92 -6.59
N PHE A 30 -7.38 -18.88 -6.66
CA PHE A 30 -6.52 -19.65 -5.74
C PHE A 30 -6.75 -19.27 -4.28
N LEU A 31 -6.79 -17.98 -3.95
CA LEU A 31 -7.02 -17.50 -2.59
C LEU A 31 -8.39 -17.93 -2.07
N LEU A 32 -9.45 -17.73 -2.87
CA LEU A 32 -10.81 -18.14 -2.52
C LEU A 32 -10.90 -19.66 -2.30
N ASN A 33 -10.33 -20.46 -3.21
CA ASN A 33 -10.31 -21.91 -3.10
C ASN A 33 -9.43 -22.41 -1.93
N SER A 34 -8.52 -21.57 -1.43
CA SER A 34 -7.69 -21.86 -0.25
C SER A 34 -8.34 -21.44 1.07
N GLY A 35 -9.62 -21.06 1.05
CA GLY A 35 -10.38 -20.70 2.26
C GLY A 35 -10.20 -19.25 2.72
N TYR A 36 -9.64 -18.37 1.88
CA TYR A 36 -9.67 -16.94 2.16
C TYR A 36 -11.09 -16.40 1.94
N ILE A 37 -11.49 -15.45 2.78
CA ILE A 37 -12.81 -14.84 2.74
C ILE A 37 -12.71 -13.49 2.03
N GLY A 38 -13.45 -13.31 0.93
CA GLY A 38 -13.53 -12.02 0.24
C GLY A 38 -14.10 -10.93 1.16
N VAL A 39 -13.44 -9.77 1.21
CA VAL A 39 -13.85 -8.61 2.02
C VAL A 39 -14.05 -7.33 1.19
N TYR A 40 -13.67 -7.35 -0.08
CA TYR A 40 -13.96 -6.30 -1.05
C TYR A 40 -13.69 -6.83 -2.46
N GLU A 41 -14.52 -6.46 -3.43
CA GLU A 41 -14.23 -6.72 -4.83
C GLU A 41 -14.83 -5.63 -5.71
N THR A 42 -14.08 -5.19 -6.71
CA THR A 42 -14.55 -4.30 -7.77
C THR A 42 -13.86 -4.66 -9.08
N GLU A 43 -14.64 -4.75 -10.15
CA GLU A 43 -14.08 -4.99 -11.49
C GLU A 43 -13.40 -3.74 -12.05
N ARG A 44 -13.79 -2.55 -11.58
CA ARG A 44 -13.26 -1.27 -12.05
C ARG A 44 -13.43 -0.14 -11.04
N VAL A 45 -12.32 0.41 -10.58
CA VAL A 45 -12.25 1.65 -9.79
C VAL A 45 -11.14 2.55 -10.32
N GLY A 46 -11.44 3.84 -10.49
CA GLY A 46 -10.50 4.83 -11.01
C GLY A 46 -11.13 5.76 -12.05
N GLU A 47 -10.30 6.22 -12.98
CA GLU A 47 -10.66 7.11 -14.08
C GLU A 47 -11.04 6.31 -15.35
N GLU A 48 -11.48 7.01 -16.39
CA GLU A 48 -11.84 6.39 -17.67
C GLU A 48 -10.63 5.78 -18.38
N LYS A 49 -9.51 6.49 -18.43
CA LYS A 49 -8.29 6.02 -19.09
C LYS A 49 -7.46 5.07 -18.23
N THR A 50 -7.52 5.25 -16.91
CA THR A 50 -6.68 4.53 -15.97
C THR A 50 -7.52 4.10 -14.77
N ALA A 51 -7.69 2.79 -14.61
CA ALA A 51 -8.47 2.21 -13.52
C ALA A 51 -7.77 0.96 -12.97
N MET A 52 -8.39 0.29 -12.01
CA MET A 52 -7.97 -1.00 -11.50
C MET A 52 -9.15 -1.92 -11.28
N ALA A 53 -8.92 -3.22 -11.48
CA ALA A 53 -9.70 -4.26 -10.83
C ALA A 53 -9.05 -4.57 -9.47
N THR A 54 -9.84 -4.78 -8.44
CA THR A 54 -9.35 -5.08 -7.08
C THR A 54 -10.18 -6.16 -6.44
N PHE A 55 -9.50 -7.16 -5.88
CA PHE A 55 -10.06 -8.18 -5.01
C PHE A 55 -9.29 -8.16 -3.70
N ALA A 56 -9.96 -8.00 -2.57
CA ALA A 56 -9.33 -8.11 -1.27
C ALA A 56 -9.97 -9.24 -0.47
N CYS A 57 -9.14 -9.98 0.25
CA CYS A 57 -9.55 -11.11 1.05
C CYS A 57 -8.81 -11.14 2.39
N ARG A 58 -9.40 -11.85 3.35
CA ARG A 58 -8.83 -12.13 4.66
C ARG A 58 -8.59 -13.62 4.82
N SER A 59 -7.42 -13.99 5.31
CA SER A 59 -7.12 -15.36 5.75
C SER A 59 -7.97 -15.71 6.97
N GLY A 60 -8.75 -16.79 6.89
CA GLY A 60 -9.49 -17.31 8.04
C GLY A 60 -8.58 -17.88 9.14
N LEU A 61 -7.33 -18.25 8.80
CA LEU A 61 -6.37 -18.85 9.72
C LEU A 61 -5.51 -17.81 10.44
N THR A 62 -4.99 -16.82 9.70
CA THR A 62 -4.03 -15.85 10.23
C THR A 62 -4.64 -14.47 10.47
N GLY A 63 -5.84 -14.21 9.96
CA GLY A 63 -6.46 -12.88 9.97
C GLY A 63 -5.83 -11.88 8.99
N GLU A 64 -4.75 -12.26 8.29
CA GLU A 64 -4.05 -11.39 7.34
C GLU A 64 -4.97 -10.97 6.18
N CYS A 65 -4.96 -9.68 5.87
CA CYS A 65 -5.66 -9.12 4.72
C CYS A 65 -4.69 -8.92 3.54
N LEU A 66 -5.11 -9.38 2.36
CA LEU A 66 -4.39 -9.21 1.11
C LEU A 66 -5.32 -8.59 0.07
N ALA A 67 -4.89 -7.51 -0.56
CA ALA A 67 -5.51 -6.96 -1.75
C ALA A 67 -4.68 -7.36 -2.99
N VAL A 68 -5.39 -7.85 -4.00
CA VAL A 68 -4.87 -8.21 -5.32
C VAL A 68 -5.44 -7.19 -6.29
N VAL A 69 -4.57 -6.53 -7.05
CA VAL A 69 -4.92 -5.39 -7.89
C VAL A 69 -4.37 -5.60 -9.29
N MET A 70 -5.17 -5.34 -10.31
CA MET A 70 -4.69 -5.27 -11.69
C MET A 70 -4.97 -3.89 -12.26
N GLY A 71 -3.92 -3.21 -12.75
CA GLY A 71 -4.07 -1.94 -13.45
C GLY A 71 -4.72 -2.13 -14.83
N LEU A 72 -5.64 -1.24 -15.15
CA LEU A 72 -6.35 -1.16 -16.42
C LEU A 72 -5.89 0.12 -17.14
N SER A 73 -5.05 -0.07 -18.15
CA SER A 73 -4.50 1.02 -18.98
C SER A 73 -5.35 1.24 -20.23
N ALA A 74 -5.49 2.48 -20.66
CA ALA A 74 -5.94 2.82 -21.99
C ALA A 74 -4.79 2.68 -23.00
N PRO A 75 -5.06 2.58 -24.31
CA PRO A 75 -4.01 2.48 -25.33
C PRO A 75 -2.97 3.60 -25.30
N ASN A 76 -3.35 4.79 -24.82
CA ASN A 76 -2.51 5.98 -24.77
C ASN A 76 -2.14 6.42 -23.35
N GLU A 77 -2.45 5.63 -22.33
CA GLU A 77 -2.15 6.00 -20.95
C GLU A 77 -2.00 4.78 -20.04
N VAL A 78 -0.84 4.69 -19.39
CA VAL A 78 -0.49 3.58 -18.50
C VAL A 78 -1.05 3.85 -17.11
N SER A 79 -1.77 2.88 -16.55
CA SER A 79 -2.15 2.92 -15.13
C SER A 79 -0.90 2.78 -14.25
N HIS A 80 -0.81 3.53 -13.16
CA HIS A 80 0.30 3.44 -12.20
C HIS A 80 0.48 2.01 -11.67
N ALA A 81 -0.61 1.24 -11.57
CA ALA A 81 -0.57 -0.15 -11.14
C ALA A 81 0.14 -1.08 -12.15
N GLN A 82 0.35 -0.61 -13.38
CA GLN A 82 1.14 -1.30 -14.41
C GLN A 82 2.60 -0.81 -14.47
N ALA A 83 2.96 0.26 -13.74
CA ALA A 83 4.29 0.86 -13.80
C ALA A 83 5.45 -0.15 -13.52
N PRO A 84 5.36 -1.06 -12.53
CA PRO A 84 6.42 -2.04 -12.29
C PRO A 84 6.62 -3.04 -13.43
N PHE A 85 5.61 -3.28 -14.26
CA PHE A 85 5.70 -4.26 -15.35
C PHE A 85 6.13 -3.59 -16.66
N VAL A 86 5.68 -2.35 -16.90
CA VAL A 86 5.99 -1.59 -18.11
C VAL A 86 7.36 -0.93 -18.02
N TYR A 87 7.67 -0.29 -16.89
CA TYR A 87 8.89 0.50 -16.70
C TYR A 87 9.88 -0.15 -15.74
N GLY A 88 9.40 -1.00 -14.83
CA GLY A 88 10.24 -1.77 -13.91
C GLY A 88 11.04 -0.94 -12.91
N PHE A 89 12.23 -1.42 -12.57
CA PHE A 89 13.11 -0.84 -11.54
C PHE A 89 14.32 -0.23 -12.23
N ALA A 90 14.73 0.98 -11.87
CA ALA A 90 15.81 1.71 -12.55
C ALA A 90 15.66 1.74 -14.10
N GLY A 91 14.43 1.74 -14.61
CA GLY A 91 14.13 1.71 -16.05
C GLY A 91 14.27 0.34 -16.73
N GLN A 92 14.38 -0.76 -15.98
CA GLN A 92 14.45 -2.12 -16.50
C GLN A 92 13.13 -2.88 -16.23
N PRO A 93 12.30 -3.12 -17.27
CA PRO A 93 11.02 -3.82 -17.13
C PRO A 93 11.19 -5.19 -16.50
N GLN A 94 10.33 -5.51 -15.53
CA GLN A 94 10.36 -6.78 -14.81
C GLN A 94 9.68 -7.89 -15.62
N LYS A 95 10.31 -8.31 -16.73
CA LYS A 95 9.72 -9.22 -17.74
C LYS A 95 9.34 -10.60 -17.23
N ASP A 96 9.93 -11.06 -16.13
CA ASP A 96 9.62 -12.36 -15.53
C ASP A 96 8.70 -12.27 -14.30
N ALA A 97 8.51 -11.07 -13.73
CA ALA A 97 7.67 -10.87 -12.55
C ALA A 97 6.17 -10.74 -12.90
N HIS A 98 5.38 -11.75 -12.56
CA HIS A 98 3.92 -11.72 -12.74
C HIS A 98 3.20 -10.89 -11.66
N THR A 99 3.84 -10.69 -10.51
CA THR A 99 3.28 -9.91 -9.40
C THR A 99 4.29 -8.92 -8.85
N TYR A 100 3.80 -7.87 -8.19
CA TYR A 100 4.63 -6.87 -7.52
C TYR A 100 3.98 -6.38 -6.22
N MET A 101 4.74 -6.24 -5.14
CA MET A 101 4.23 -5.70 -3.88
C MET A 101 4.11 -4.17 -3.98
N GLN A 102 2.90 -3.63 -4.02
CA GLN A 102 2.66 -2.19 -4.17
C GLN A 102 2.88 -1.44 -2.85
N HIS A 103 2.20 -1.87 -1.79
CA HIS A 103 2.27 -1.18 -0.52
C HIS A 103 2.00 -2.13 0.64
N LEU A 104 2.49 -1.70 1.79
CA LEU A 104 2.15 -2.26 3.09
C LEU A 104 1.33 -1.24 3.84
N ALA A 105 0.15 -1.64 4.31
CA ALA A 105 -0.69 -0.81 5.15
C ALA A 105 -0.38 -1.06 6.63
N LEU A 106 -0.11 0.01 7.37
CA LEU A 106 0.24 0.01 8.78
C LEU A 106 -0.79 0.80 9.59
N ARG A 107 -1.45 0.11 10.52
CA ARG A 107 -2.44 0.66 11.44
C ARG A 107 -1.75 1.35 12.61
N THR A 108 -2.23 2.55 12.93
CA THR A 108 -1.86 3.33 14.10
C THR A 108 -3.10 3.70 14.92
N THR A 109 -2.90 4.03 16.19
CA THR A 109 -3.96 4.53 17.08
C THR A 109 -4.28 6.01 16.84
N ASP A 110 -3.37 6.78 16.21
CA ASP A 110 -3.55 8.22 15.98
C ASP A 110 -2.80 8.65 14.71
N LEU A 111 -3.51 8.59 13.58
CA LEU A 111 -2.97 8.90 12.25
C LEU A 111 -2.57 10.36 12.11
N ALA A 112 -3.32 11.28 12.75
CA ALA A 112 -3.00 12.70 12.70
C ALA A 112 -1.65 12.98 13.37
N LYS A 113 -1.41 12.44 14.57
CA LYS A 113 -0.12 12.59 15.26
C LYS A 113 1.01 11.86 14.55
N LEU A 114 0.76 10.65 14.03
CA LEU A 114 1.76 9.92 13.26
C LEU A 114 2.20 10.72 12.03
N LYS A 115 1.24 11.19 11.23
CA LYS A 115 1.52 11.99 10.03
C LYS A 115 2.31 13.25 10.38
N ALA A 116 1.85 14.04 11.36
CA ALA A 116 2.54 15.24 11.80
C ALA A 116 3.97 14.95 12.32
N HIS A 117 4.16 13.84 13.06
CA HIS A 117 5.47 13.43 13.54
C HIS A 117 6.42 13.08 12.39
N LEU A 118 5.95 12.30 11.41
CA LEU A 118 6.77 11.91 10.26
C LEU A 118 7.09 13.12 9.37
N GLU A 119 6.13 14.01 9.14
CA GLU A 119 6.36 15.26 8.39
C GLU A 119 7.36 16.18 9.09
N SER A 120 7.33 16.26 10.43
CA SER A 120 8.33 17.03 11.20
C SER A 120 9.77 16.50 11.05
N LYS A 121 9.92 15.26 10.57
CA LYS A 121 11.21 14.62 10.25
C LYS A 121 11.53 14.62 8.75
N GLY A 122 10.76 15.36 7.94
CA GLY A 122 10.93 15.45 6.49
C GLY A 122 10.19 14.38 5.68
N GLY A 123 9.28 13.62 6.32
CA GLY A 123 8.40 12.68 5.63
C GLY A 123 7.41 13.38 4.70
N GLU A 124 7.29 12.93 3.46
CA GLU A 124 6.38 13.49 2.45
C GLU A 124 5.21 12.53 2.16
N PHE A 125 4.01 12.93 2.58
CA PHE A 125 2.79 12.22 2.21
C PHE A 125 2.34 12.61 0.81
N LEU A 126 1.83 11.64 0.05
CA LEU A 126 1.19 11.90 -1.22
C LEU A 126 -0.19 12.52 -1.01
N THR A 127 -0.94 11.97 -0.08
CA THR A 127 -2.35 12.31 0.11
C THR A 127 -2.57 13.05 1.43
N PRO A 128 -3.66 13.83 1.55
CA PRO A 128 -4.18 14.18 2.86
C PRO A 128 -4.66 12.92 3.61
N ILE A 129 -5.10 13.11 4.86
CA ILE A 129 -5.85 12.06 5.57
C ILE A 129 -7.26 12.05 5.02
N TYR A 130 -7.60 11.01 4.26
CA TYR A 130 -8.97 10.75 3.86
C TYR A 130 -9.75 10.16 5.05
N LYS A 131 -11.03 10.50 5.15
CA LYS A 131 -11.93 10.04 6.20
C LYS A 131 -13.14 9.42 5.56
N ASP A 132 -13.47 8.20 5.98
CA ASP A 132 -14.63 7.47 5.50
C ASP A 132 -15.16 6.54 6.60
N LYS A 133 -16.11 5.68 6.25
CA LYS A 133 -16.68 4.67 7.14
C LYS A 133 -16.80 3.33 6.42
N ASP A 134 -16.14 2.31 6.96
CA ASP A 134 -16.31 0.93 6.50
C ASP A 134 -17.52 0.26 7.21
N SER A 135 -17.72 -1.05 7.02
CA SER A 135 -18.85 -1.75 7.64
C SER A 135 -18.82 -1.79 9.17
N PHE A 136 -17.70 -1.45 9.80
CA PHE A 136 -17.48 -1.59 11.25
C PHE A 136 -17.24 -0.25 11.95
N GLY A 137 -16.80 0.78 11.24
CA GLY A 137 -16.62 2.09 11.83
C GLY A 137 -15.84 3.09 10.99
N PRO A 138 -15.43 4.20 11.61
CA PRO A 138 -14.57 5.19 10.99
C PRO A 138 -13.27 4.58 10.47
N LEU A 139 -12.88 4.98 9.26
CA LEU A 139 -11.66 4.60 8.58
C LEU A 139 -10.91 5.86 8.14
N LEU A 140 -9.67 6.01 8.59
CA LEU A 140 -8.76 7.06 8.14
C LEU A 140 -7.60 6.44 7.38
N GLN A 141 -7.23 7.02 6.25
CA GLN A 141 -6.18 6.50 5.36
C GLN A 141 -5.32 7.63 4.80
N ALA A 142 -4.01 7.40 4.68
CA ALA A 142 -3.10 8.29 3.99
C ALA A 142 -1.96 7.50 3.33
N PHE A 143 -1.63 7.83 2.08
CA PHE A 143 -0.48 7.26 1.38
C PHE A 143 0.75 8.14 1.54
N THR A 144 1.89 7.51 1.79
CA THR A 144 3.19 8.15 1.58
C THR A 144 3.48 8.27 0.07
N ARG A 145 4.45 9.12 -0.28
CA ARG A 145 5.19 8.97 -1.55
C ARG A 145 5.95 7.63 -1.56
N GLU A 146 6.54 7.23 -2.69
CA GLU A 146 7.37 6.02 -2.75
C GLU A 146 8.56 6.07 -1.80
N LEU A 147 8.98 4.92 -1.29
CA LEU A 147 10.08 4.85 -0.32
C LEU A 147 11.45 4.79 -0.99
N PHE A 148 11.56 4.14 -2.14
CA PHE A 148 12.85 3.76 -2.74
C PHE A 148 12.96 4.23 -4.19
N ASP A 149 14.18 4.50 -4.63
CA ASP A 149 14.49 4.92 -6.00
C ASP A 149 14.02 3.88 -7.01
N ASP A 150 14.47 2.64 -6.80
CA ASP A 150 14.30 1.58 -7.78
C ASP A 150 13.02 0.79 -7.59
N GLU A 151 12.07 1.20 -6.74
CA GLU A 151 10.85 0.43 -6.45
C GLU A 151 9.60 1.29 -6.35
N TRP A 152 8.50 0.88 -6.96
CA TRP A 152 7.19 1.55 -6.88
C TRP A 152 6.45 1.30 -5.55
N PHE A 153 7.20 1.07 -4.47
CA PHE A 153 6.67 0.69 -3.17
C PHE A 153 6.43 1.91 -2.27
N PHE A 154 5.28 1.95 -1.62
CA PHE A 154 4.93 2.98 -0.64
C PHE A 154 4.29 2.38 0.62
N ILE A 155 4.07 3.20 1.66
CA ILE A 155 3.34 2.81 2.86
C ILE A 155 1.96 3.48 2.83
N GLU A 156 0.94 2.71 3.16
CA GLU A 156 -0.33 3.26 3.59
C GLU A 156 -0.36 3.30 5.12
N PHE A 157 -0.75 4.44 5.70
CA PHE A 157 -1.06 4.51 7.12
C PHE A 157 -2.57 4.57 7.35
N VAL A 158 -3.04 3.71 8.25
CA VAL A 158 -4.46 3.49 8.51
C VAL A 158 -4.77 3.76 9.98
N GLN A 159 -5.96 4.29 10.27
CA GLN A 159 -6.55 4.23 11.60
C GLN A 159 -7.98 3.71 11.47
N ARG A 160 -8.30 2.71 12.30
CA ARG A 160 -9.64 2.15 12.46
C ARG A 160 -10.05 2.34 13.91
N ASP A 161 -11.27 2.83 14.14
CA ASP A 161 -11.80 3.05 15.49
C ASP A 161 -12.54 1.81 16.04
N TYR A 162 -11.98 0.65 15.74
CA TYR A 162 -12.41 -0.67 16.20
C TYR A 162 -11.21 -1.62 16.14
N ASP A 163 -11.31 -2.78 16.79
CA ASP A 163 -10.28 -3.80 16.64
C ASP A 163 -10.59 -4.71 15.42
N PRO A 164 -9.95 -4.51 14.24
CA PRO A 164 -10.11 -5.36 13.07
C PRO A 164 -9.77 -6.83 13.28
N ASP A 165 -9.05 -7.15 14.35
CA ASP A 165 -8.70 -8.51 14.73
C ASP A 165 -9.87 -9.21 15.46
N ALA A 166 -10.79 -8.43 16.05
CA ALA A 166 -11.94 -8.91 16.82
C ALA A 166 -13.26 -8.98 16.03
N VAL A 167 -13.32 -8.40 14.82
CA VAL A 167 -14.53 -8.45 13.99
C VAL A 167 -14.69 -9.79 13.27
N SER A 168 -15.93 -10.30 13.32
CA SER A 168 -16.37 -11.56 12.72
C SER A 168 -16.20 -11.58 11.20
N ALA A 169 -16.36 -12.77 10.61
CA ALA A 169 -16.35 -12.93 9.16
C ALA A 169 -17.59 -12.24 8.53
N GLY A 170 -17.36 -11.43 7.48
CA GLY A 170 -18.39 -10.70 6.74
C GLY A 170 -18.29 -9.18 6.91
N GLY A 171 -18.72 -8.40 5.91
CA GLY A 171 -18.64 -6.94 5.89
C GLY A 171 -17.45 -6.40 5.08
N THR A 172 -17.61 -5.20 4.52
CA THR A 172 -16.62 -4.55 3.66
C THR A 172 -15.60 -3.78 4.49
N ARG A 173 -14.30 -4.02 4.26
CA ARG A 173 -13.17 -3.36 4.97
C ARG A 173 -12.52 -2.21 4.19
N PHE A 174 -12.93 -2.03 2.93
CA PHE A 174 -12.39 -1.04 1.98
C PHE A 174 -13.53 -0.22 1.39
N VAL A 175 -13.42 1.12 1.40
CA VAL A 175 -14.51 1.98 0.90
C VAL A 175 -14.19 2.49 -0.49
N GLN A 176 -15.07 2.22 -1.47
CA GLN A 176 -14.81 2.47 -2.89
C GLN A 176 -14.48 3.94 -3.21
N ASN A 177 -15.10 4.91 -2.53
CA ASN A 177 -14.83 6.33 -2.75
C ASN A 177 -13.42 6.73 -2.30
N THR A 178 -13.00 6.23 -1.13
CA THR A 178 -11.64 6.45 -0.63
C THR A 178 -10.61 5.74 -1.48
N VAL A 179 -10.88 4.49 -1.88
CA VAL A 179 -10.04 3.73 -2.83
C VAL A 179 -9.85 4.51 -4.14
N LYS A 180 -10.94 5.03 -4.73
CA LYS A 180 -10.87 5.86 -5.93
C LYS A 180 -9.99 7.10 -5.72
N SER A 181 -10.19 7.82 -4.63
CA SER A 181 -9.48 9.08 -4.35
C SER A 181 -7.97 8.86 -4.17
N LEU A 182 -7.60 7.85 -3.38
CA LEU A 182 -6.21 7.43 -3.16
C LEU A 182 -5.52 7.09 -4.48
N TYR A 183 -6.22 6.37 -5.37
CA TYR A 183 -5.66 5.95 -6.64
C TYR A 183 -5.56 7.05 -7.70
N VAL A 184 -6.48 8.01 -7.70
CA VAL A 184 -6.35 9.21 -8.54
C VAL A 184 -5.05 9.95 -8.17
N SER A 185 -4.77 10.15 -6.88
CA SER A 185 -3.51 10.78 -6.45
C SER A 185 -2.27 9.99 -6.85
N LYS A 186 -2.31 8.64 -6.78
CA LYS A 186 -1.21 7.80 -7.29
C LYS A 186 -1.02 7.92 -8.80
N GLN A 187 -2.11 7.98 -9.56
CA GLN A 187 -2.04 8.16 -11.00
C GLN A 187 -1.48 9.54 -11.37
N GLU A 188 -1.87 10.59 -10.64
CA GLU A 188 -1.35 11.94 -10.85
C GLU A 188 0.16 12.04 -10.59
N GLU A 189 0.64 11.46 -9.48
CA GLU A 189 2.08 11.34 -9.21
C GLU A 189 2.81 10.56 -10.30
N PHE A 190 2.22 9.46 -10.77
CA PHE A 190 2.81 8.67 -11.84
C PHE A 190 2.90 9.47 -13.16
N ARG A 191 1.87 10.23 -13.52
CA ARG A 191 1.88 11.15 -14.68
C ARG A 191 2.96 12.24 -14.53
N GLU A 192 3.19 12.74 -13.32
CA GLU A 192 4.27 13.70 -13.05
C GLU A 192 5.64 13.07 -13.30
N TRP A 193 5.84 11.85 -12.83
CA TRP A 193 7.05 11.08 -13.11
C TRP A 193 7.24 10.81 -14.60
N GLU A 194 6.21 10.37 -15.34
CA GLU A 194 6.31 10.11 -16.78
C GLU A 194 6.75 11.36 -17.57
N LYS A 195 6.35 12.55 -17.12
CA LYS A 195 6.72 13.82 -17.75
C LYS A 195 8.13 14.28 -17.41
N THR A 196 8.58 14.03 -16.18
CA THR A 196 9.80 14.65 -15.63
C THR A 196 10.98 13.68 -15.53
N GLY A 197 10.73 12.38 -15.51
CA GLY A 197 11.68 11.34 -15.14
C GLY A 197 12.13 11.39 -13.68
N LYS A 198 11.55 12.28 -12.85
CA LYS A 198 11.96 12.49 -11.47
C LYS A 198 10.93 11.89 -10.54
N LYS A 199 11.39 10.96 -9.70
CA LYS A 199 10.56 10.29 -8.71
C LYS A 199 10.72 10.98 -7.37
N ARG A 200 9.62 11.53 -6.86
CA ARG A 200 9.60 12.10 -5.51
C ARG A 200 9.41 11.00 -4.49
N LYS A 201 10.23 10.98 -3.44
CA LYS A 201 10.19 9.95 -2.40
C LYS A 201 9.70 10.49 -1.07
N PHE A 202 9.24 9.58 -0.22
CA PHE A 202 8.80 9.87 1.14
C PHE A 202 9.85 10.60 1.97
N LEU A 203 11.15 10.37 1.71
CA LEU A 203 12.26 10.94 2.47
C LEU A 203 13.32 11.57 1.55
N ASP A 204 12.88 12.25 0.49
CA ASP A 204 13.77 12.83 -0.53
C ASP A 204 14.68 13.92 0.04
N GLY A 205 14.14 14.79 0.89
CA GLY A 205 14.90 15.88 1.53
C GLY A 205 15.68 15.46 2.79
N VAL A 206 15.67 14.18 3.16
CA VAL A 206 16.24 13.70 4.43
C VAL A 206 17.62 13.07 4.20
N PRO A 207 18.65 13.44 4.99
CA PRO A 207 19.97 12.82 4.90
C PRO A 207 19.90 11.30 5.02
N GLU A 208 20.72 10.57 4.26
CA GLU A 208 20.63 9.11 4.14
C GLU A 208 20.67 8.36 5.48
N LYS A 209 21.51 8.81 6.41
CA LYS A 209 21.62 8.23 7.76
C LYS A 209 20.31 8.37 8.54
N ASP A 210 19.68 9.53 8.45
CA ASP A 210 18.43 9.83 9.16
C ASP A 210 17.24 9.15 8.48
N ARG A 211 17.26 9.06 7.15
CA ARG A 211 16.30 8.28 6.35
C ARG A 211 16.30 6.80 6.76
N SER A 212 17.49 6.20 6.79
CA SER A 212 17.66 4.78 7.18
C SER A 212 17.14 4.54 8.59
N LYS A 213 17.51 5.42 9.52
CA LYS A 213 17.03 5.34 10.90
C LYS A 213 15.52 5.50 11.01
N LEU A 214 14.91 6.43 10.28
CA LEU A 214 13.47 6.65 10.34
C LEU A 214 12.68 5.46 9.78
N LEU A 215 13.13 4.87 8.68
CA LEU A 215 12.53 3.64 8.15
C LEU A 215 12.69 2.47 9.12
N GLN A 216 13.87 2.31 9.73
CA GLN A 216 14.10 1.33 10.79
C GLN A 216 13.14 1.55 11.97
N ASP A 217 13.00 2.78 12.44
CA ASP A 217 12.09 3.13 13.54
C ASP A 217 10.62 2.80 13.19
N ILE A 218 10.17 3.12 11.96
CA ILE A 218 8.81 2.77 11.50
C ILE A 218 8.61 1.26 11.54
N PHE A 219 9.49 0.50 10.90
CA PHE A 219 9.32 -0.94 10.72
C PHE A 219 9.61 -1.75 11.99
N ALA A 220 10.58 -1.35 12.82
CA ALA A 220 10.88 -2.00 14.08
C ALA A 220 9.73 -1.86 15.09
N ASN A 221 8.93 -0.80 14.98
CA ASN A 221 7.76 -0.59 15.84
C ASN A 221 6.48 -1.25 15.31
N THR A 222 6.55 -2.03 14.23
CA THR A 222 5.42 -2.78 13.67
C THR A 222 5.27 -4.15 14.32
N GLU A 223 4.02 -4.51 14.62
CA GLU A 223 3.62 -5.86 15.03
C GLU A 223 2.83 -6.59 13.92
N PRO A 224 2.98 -7.93 13.81
CA PRO A 224 3.86 -8.76 14.62
C PRO A 224 5.35 -8.62 14.23
N LYS A 225 6.25 -8.73 15.20
CA LYS A 225 7.71 -8.72 14.94
C LYS A 225 8.11 -9.75 13.89
N GLY A 226 9.03 -9.38 13.01
CA GLY A 226 9.50 -10.24 11.92
C GLY A 226 8.65 -10.18 10.65
N TYR A 227 7.42 -9.65 10.72
CA TYR A 227 6.51 -9.66 9.57
C TYR A 227 6.98 -8.74 8.44
N VAL A 228 7.43 -7.53 8.77
CA VAL A 228 7.86 -6.53 7.77
C VAL A 228 9.08 -7.01 6.98
N GLN A 229 9.92 -7.87 7.56
CA GLN A 229 11.05 -8.52 6.89
C GLN A 229 10.60 -9.51 5.79
N THR A 230 9.33 -9.94 5.80
CA THR A 230 8.75 -10.78 4.73
C THR A 230 8.26 -9.97 3.54
N VAL A 231 8.19 -8.64 3.66
CA VAL A 231 7.74 -7.74 2.60
C VAL A 231 8.92 -7.44 1.69
N ALA A 232 8.93 -8.01 0.49
CA ALA A 232 10.12 -8.06 -0.36
C ALA A 232 10.79 -6.68 -0.63
N PRO A 233 10.06 -5.59 -0.92
CA PRO A 233 10.64 -4.24 -0.99
C PRO A 233 11.37 -3.80 0.29
N VAL A 234 10.80 -4.09 1.46
CA VAL A 234 11.41 -3.76 2.76
C VAL A 234 12.64 -4.62 3.01
N ALA A 235 12.54 -5.93 2.77
CA ALA A 235 13.62 -6.89 2.99
C ALA A 235 14.89 -6.56 2.17
N ARG A 236 14.71 -6.06 0.95
CA ARG A 236 15.83 -5.66 0.07
C ARG A 236 16.48 -4.35 0.49
N ASN A 237 15.69 -3.39 0.95
CA ASN A 237 16.12 -2.00 1.08
C ASN A 237 16.36 -1.55 2.53
N VAL A 238 15.86 -2.28 3.53
CA VAL A 238 15.98 -1.89 4.94
C VAL A 238 16.55 -3.02 5.78
N ARG A 239 17.70 -2.74 6.40
CA ARG A 239 18.32 -3.64 7.38
C ARG A 239 17.69 -3.40 8.75
N LEU A 240 16.83 -4.32 9.17
CA LEU A 240 16.29 -4.36 10.53
C LEU A 240 17.23 -5.23 11.37
N ALA A 241 17.77 -4.64 12.44
CA ALA A 241 18.66 -5.33 13.38
C ALA A 241 17.91 -6.33 14.26
#